data_AF-A0A3B1DXR1-F1
#
_entry.id   AF-A0A3B1DXR1-F1
#
_cell.length_a   1.000
_cell.length_b   1.000
_cell.length_c   1.000
_cell.angle_alpha   90.00
_cell.angle_beta   90.00
_cell.angle_gamma   90.00
#
_symmetry.space_group_name_H-M   'P 1'
#
loop_
_entity.id
_entity.type
_entity.pdbx_description
1 polymer ?
#
loop_
_entity_poly.entity_id
_entity_poly.type
_entity_poly.pdbx_seq_one_letter_code
_entity_poly.pdbx_strand_id
1 'polypeptide(L)'
;MKKNMEELNQRLEKLTEQSKQLGERMHQSALQLQNDGIIPEQILIDEIQSFQQQLQEISQLLTEESGAENSSVEPLSLETLRATIEQLQILQRACEVLDEISLIVHCEEEIFLPLQECQTVAALLKESVQDSSETHPEIQTVLDGKHPLCALLALVKTPDDLDDEIWSQYNESLTIAFGRQLATAVARGKLKMRLADDSQEEETTSKETTESRLQPQGTK
;
A
#
# COMPACT_ATOMS: atom_id res chain seq x y z
N MET A 1 -8.93 -8.20 1.49
CA MET A 1 -8.84 -6.85 0.89
C MET A 1 -8.31 -6.88 -0.54
N LYS A 2 -7.03 -7.15 -0.86
CA LYS A 2 -6.54 -7.15 -2.28
C LYS A 2 -7.43 -7.92 -3.28
N LYS A 3 -7.86 -9.13 -2.92
CA LYS A 3 -8.71 -9.97 -3.78
C LYS A 3 -10.11 -9.39 -4.01
N ASN A 4 -10.71 -8.76 -2.99
CA ASN A 4 -12.03 -8.14 -3.10
C ASN A 4 -11.98 -6.89 -3.99
N MET A 5 -10.88 -6.12 -3.93
CA MET A 5 -10.76 -4.87 -4.69
C MET A 5 -10.53 -5.11 -6.19
N GLU A 6 -9.78 -6.15 -6.54
CA GLU A 6 -9.65 -6.61 -7.93
C GLU A 6 -11.00 -7.08 -8.49
N GLU A 7 -11.77 -7.82 -7.70
CA GLU A 7 -13.11 -8.28 -8.09
C GLU A 7 -14.09 -7.10 -8.28
N LEU A 8 -14.02 -6.08 -7.42
CA LEU A 8 -14.81 -4.85 -7.55
C LEU A 8 -14.46 -4.08 -8.83
N ASN A 9 -13.18 -3.96 -9.17
CA ASN A 9 -12.74 -3.32 -10.41
C ASN A 9 -13.25 -4.05 -11.65
N GLN A 10 -13.11 -5.37 -11.69
CA GLN A 10 -13.62 -6.18 -12.80
C GLN A 10 -15.14 -6.06 -12.97
N ARG A 11 -15.87 -6.01 -11.85
CA ARG A 11 -17.32 -5.77 -11.87
C ARG A 11 -17.66 -4.38 -12.40
N LEU A 12 -16.92 -3.34 -12.00
CA LEU A 12 -17.13 -1.97 -12.47
C LEU A 12 -16.79 -1.79 -13.95
N GLU A 13 -15.74 -2.44 -14.45
CA GLU A 13 -15.38 -2.41 -15.87
C GLU A 13 -16.47 -3.08 -16.73
N LYS A 14 -16.95 -4.25 -16.30
CA LYS A 14 -18.08 -4.93 -16.95
C LYS A 14 -19.34 -4.06 -16.96
N LEU A 15 -19.64 -3.41 -15.84
CA LEU A 15 -20.81 -2.54 -15.71
C LEU A 15 -20.69 -1.28 -16.58
N THR A 16 -19.47 -0.74 -16.71
CA THR A 16 -19.18 0.39 -17.60
C THR A 16 -19.43 0.00 -19.05
N GLU A 17 -18.98 -1.18 -19.48
CA GLU A 17 -19.24 -1.69 -20.82
C GLU A 17 -20.74 -1.94 -21.07
N GLN A 18 -21.43 -2.53 -20.09
CA GLN A 18 -22.89 -2.72 -20.15
C GLN A 18 -23.64 -1.39 -20.23
N SER A 19 -23.18 -0.34 -19.54
CA SER A 19 -23.82 0.99 -19.60
C SER A 19 -23.70 1.64 -20.98
N LYS A 20 -22.58 1.44 -21.69
CA LYS A 20 -22.42 1.91 -23.08
C LYS A 20 -23.39 1.20 -24.01
N GLN A 21 -23.42 -0.13 -23.95
CA GLN A 21 -24.31 -0.96 -24.79
C GLN A 21 -25.79 -0.65 -24.52
N LEU A 22 -26.16 -0.50 -23.24
CA LEU A 22 -27.51 -0.12 -22.85
C LEU A 22 -27.86 1.30 -23.31
N GLY A 23 -26.92 2.24 -23.22
CA GLY A 23 -27.08 3.60 -23.73
C GLY A 23 -27.34 3.65 -25.23
N GLU A 24 -26.60 2.86 -26.02
CA GLU A 24 -26.83 2.72 -27.47
C GLU A 24 -28.21 2.13 -27.77
N ARG A 25 -28.61 1.08 -27.06
CA ARG A 25 -29.93 0.45 -27.22
C ARG A 25 -31.07 1.38 -26.80
N MET A 26 -30.93 2.09 -25.69
CA MET A 26 -31.90 3.10 -25.24
C MET A 26 -32.04 4.23 -26.26
N HIS A 27 -30.93 4.69 -26.84
CA HIS A 27 -30.97 5.71 -27.89
C HIS A 27 -31.70 5.21 -29.14
N GLN A 28 -31.42 3.99 -29.58
CA GLN A 28 -32.10 3.37 -30.73
C GLN A 28 -33.60 3.19 -30.47
N SER A 29 -33.99 2.67 -29.30
CA SER A 29 -35.40 2.51 -28.94
C SER A 29 -36.12 3.86 -28.77
N ALA A 30 -35.43 4.89 -28.26
CA ALA A 30 -35.98 6.25 -28.20
C ALA A 30 -36.23 6.83 -29.60
N LEU A 31 -35.32 6.59 -30.55
CA LEU A 31 -35.51 6.99 -31.95
C LEU A 31 -36.68 6.24 -32.60
N GLN A 32 -36.85 4.94 -32.32
CA GLN A 32 -37.97 4.14 -32.82
C GLN A 32 -39.31 4.59 -32.22
N LEU A 33 -39.33 4.97 -30.94
CA LEU A 33 -40.51 5.56 -30.32
C LEU A 33 -40.84 6.93 -30.94
N GLN A 34 -39.83 7.77 -31.18
CA GLN A 34 -40.01 9.11 -31.75
C GLN A 34 -40.46 9.08 -33.21
N ASN A 35 -39.90 8.18 -34.02
CA ASN A 35 -40.15 8.11 -35.45
C ASN A 35 -41.33 7.21 -35.81
N ASP A 36 -41.48 6.07 -35.12
CA ASP A 36 -42.41 5.01 -35.49
C ASP A 36 -43.51 4.76 -34.42
N GLY A 37 -43.43 5.42 -33.26
CA GLY A 37 -44.39 5.26 -32.16
C GLY A 37 -44.32 3.90 -31.47
N ILE A 38 -43.25 3.14 -31.68
CA ILE A 38 -43.06 1.79 -31.14
C ILE A 38 -42.60 1.89 -29.68
N ILE A 39 -43.37 1.24 -28.79
CA ILE A 39 -43.06 1.20 -27.36
C ILE A 39 -41.81 0.33 -27.14
N PRO A 40 -40.86 0.75 -26.28
CA PRO A 40 -39.67 -0.04 -25.98
C PRO A 40 -40.01 -1.43 -25.47
N GLU A 41 -39.21 -2.42 -25.87
CA GLU A 41 -39.40 -3.82 -25.49
C GLU A 41 -39.21 -4.02 -23.98
N GLN A 42 -40.03 -4.86 -23.36
CA GLN A 42 -39.98 -5.16 -21.91
C GLN A 42 -38.58 -5.62 -21.46
N ILE A 43 -37.85 -6.30 -22.35
CA ILE A 43 -36.48 -6.77 -22.15
C ILE A 43 -35.54 -5.58 -21.83
N LEU A 44 -35.71 -4.43 -22.48
CA LEU A 44 -34.90 -3.24 -22.23
C LEU A 44 -35.16 -2.67 -20.83
N ILE A 45 -36.41 -2.71 -20.38
CA ILE A 45 -36.81 -2.24 -19.04
C ILE A 45 -36.20 -3.14 -17.96
N ASP A 46 -36.27 -4.46 -18.17
CA ASP A 46 -35.69 -5.44 -17.25
C ASP A 46 -34.14 -5.31 -17.18
N GLU A 47 -33.48 -5.04 -18.32
CA GLU A 47 -32.04 -4.75 -18.37
C GLU A 47 -31.65 -3.48 -17.60
N ILE A 48 -32.44 -2.39 -17.70
CA ILE A 48 -32.20 -1.15 -16.94
C ILE A 48 -32.36 -1.40 -15.44
N GLN A 49 -33.39 -2.15 -15.03
CA GLN A 49 -33.61 -2.48 -13.62
C GLN A 49 -32.48 -3.35 -13.06
N SER A 50 -32.05 -4.36 -13.82
CA SER A 50 -30.90 -5.19 -13.44
C SER A 50 -29.62 -4.37 -13.30
N PHE A 51 -29.40 -3.41 -14.20
CA PHE A 51 -28.24 -2.51 -14.14
C PHE A 51 -28.26 -1.62 -12.88
N GLN A 52 -29.43 -1.04 -12.55
CA GLN A 52 -29.60 -0.24 -11.34
C GLN A 52 -29.36 -1.06 -10.07
N GLN A 53 -29.83 -2.31 -10.04
CA GLN A 53 -29.61 -3.21 -8.91
C GLN A 53 -28.11 -3.55 -8.74
N GLN A 54 -27.38 -3.78 -9.82
CA GLN A 54 -25.93 -4.04 -9.79
C GLN A 54 -25.13 -2.83 -9.29
N LEU A 55 -25.51 -1.61 -9.69
CA LEU A 55 -24.92 -0.38 -9.15
C LEU A 55 -25.15 -0.26 -7.64
N GLN A 56 -26.37 -0.54 -7.17
CA GLN A 56 -26.69 -0.50 -5.74
C GLN A 56 -25.91 -1.55 -4.95
N GLU A 57 -25.78 -2.77 -5.46
CA GLU A 57 -25.02 -3.83 -4.79
C GLU A 57 -23.54 -3.46 -4.64
N ILE A 58 -22.90 -2.93 -5.69
CA ILE A 58 -21.51 -2.47 -5.63
C ILE A 58 -21.36 -1.30 -4.65
N SER A 59 -22.31 -0.37 -4.64
CA SER A 59 -22.29 0.76 -3.71
C SER A 59 -22.34 0.31 -2.25
N GLN A 60 -23.18 -0.68 -1.95
CA GLN A 60 -23.34 -1.19 -0.60
C GLN A 60 -22.08 -1.91 -0.14
N LEU A 61 -21.49 -2.76 -1.00
CA LEU A 61 -20.21 -3.41 -0.72
C LEU A 61 -19.09 -2.39 -0.46
N LEU A 62 -19.08 -1.27 -1.19
CA LEU A 62 -18.11 -0.20 -0.98
C LEU A 62 -18.32 0.55 0.34
N THR A 63 -19.57 0.84 0.71
CA THR A 63 -19.88 1.45 2.02
C THR A 63 -19.45 0.55 3.17
N GLU A 64 -19.68 -0.76 3.05
CA GLU A 64 -19.24 -1.76 4.02
C GLU A 64 -17.70 -1.80 4.12
N GLU A 65 -16.98 -1.80 2.99
CA GLU A 65 -15.51 -1.87 2.97
C GLU A 65 -14.85 -0.55 3.43
N SER A 66 -15.52 0.59 3.27
CA SER A 66 -15.01 1.91 3.71
C SER A 66 -15.28 2.19 5.21
N GLY A 67 -16.03 1.34 5.92
CA GLY A 67 -16.37 1.55 7.34
C GLY A 67 -17.23 2.78 7.63
N ALA A 68 -17.73 3.47 6.59
CA ALA A 68 -18.53 4.67 6.73
C ALA A 68 -19.99 4.29 7.02
N GLU A 69 -20.31 4.00 8.29
CA GLU A 69 -21.67 3.64 8.73
C GLU A 69 -22.75 4.72 8.48
N ASN A 70 -22.40 5.92 7.97
CA ASN A 70 -23.36 7.04 7.89
C ASN A 70 -23.24 7.98 6.67
N SER A 71 -22.49 7.66 5.60
CA SER A 71 -22.64 8.42 4.36
C SER A 71 -23.82 7.86 3.57
N SER A 72 -24.96 8.55 3.65
CA SER A 72 -26.07 8.37 2.72
C SER A 72 -25.52 8.60 1.31
N VAL A 73 -25.19 7.51 0.61
CA VAL A 73 -24.61 7.60 -0.72
C VAL A 73 -25.71 7.99 -1.70
N GLU A 74 -25.80 9.29 -1.95
CA GLU A 74 -26.58 9.90 -3.04
C GLU A 74 -26.17 9.31 -4.41
N PRO A 75 -27.03 9.39 -5.44
CA PRO A 75 -27.04 8.45 -6.57
C PRO A 75 -25.69 8.40 -7.27
N LEU A 76 -24.99 7.30 -7.04
CA LEU A 76 -23.63 7.08 -7.52
C LEU A 76 -23.60 6.97 -9.03
N SER A 77 -22.94 7.95 -9.64
CA SER A 77 -22.38 7.77 -10.98
C SER A 77 -21.30 6.68 -10.93
N LEU A 78 -21.15 5.94 -12.03
CA LEU A 78 -20.00 5.04 -12.24
C LEU A 78 -18.67 5.76 -12.01
N GLU A 79 -18.61 7.05 -12.34
CA GLU A 79 -17.43 7.90 -12.13
C GLU A 79 -17.10 8.06 -10.65
N THR A 80 -18.12 8.24 -9.81
CA THR A 80 -17.96 8.38 -8.36
C THR A 80 -17.50 7.06 -7.74
N LEU A 81 -18.09 5.93 -8.15
CA LEU A 81 -17.66 4.60 -7.70
C LEU A 81 -16.20 4.31 -8.05
N ARG A 82 -15.79 4.64 -9.29
CA ARG A 82 -14.40 4.47 -9.71
C ARG A 82 -13.45 5.32 -8.86
N ALA A 83 -13.77 6.60 -8.65
CA ALA A 83 -12.95 7.49 -7.84
C ALA A 83 -12.84 6.99 -6.38
N THR A 84 -13.92 6.47 -5.80
CA THR A 84 -13.89 5.89 -4.45
C THR A 84 -13.04 4.63 -4.40
N ILE A 85 -13.13 3.73 -5.39
CA ILE A 85 -12.27 2.55 -5.44
C ILE A 85 -10.80 2.98 -5.54
N GLU A 86 -10.46 3.86 -6.47
CA GLU A 86 -9.09 4.39 -6.63
C GLU A 86 -8.56 4.98 -5.33
N GLN A 87 -9.37 5.77 -4.62
CA GLN A 87 -9.03 6.34 -3.33
C GLN A 87 -8.75 5.24 -2.28
N LEU A 88 -9.60 4.22 -2.19
CA LEU A 88 -9.39 3.09 -1.28
C LEU A 88 -8.12 2.31 -1.63
N GLN A 89 -7.79 2.13 -2.92
CA GLN A 89 -6.54 1.48 -3.32
C GLN A 89 -5.31 2.27 -2.90
N ILE A 90 -5.39 3.60 -3.03
CA ILE A 90 -4.33 4.52 -2.61
C ILE A 90 -4.12 4.41 -1.10
N LEU A 91 -5.18 4.48 -0.30
CA LEU A 91 -5.09 4.34 1.15
C LEU A 91 -4.55 2.96 1.55
N GLN A 92 -5.00 1.90 0.87
CA GLN A 92 -4.49 0.55 1.13
C GLN A 92 -2.99 0.46 0.85
N ARG A 93 -2.51 1.05 -0.25
CA ARG A 93 -1.09 1.08 -0.59
C ARG A 93 -0.27 1.85 0.45
N ALA A 94 -0.78 2.97 0.97
CA ALA A 94 -0.13 3.69 2.05
C ALA A 94 -0.02 2.84 3.32
N CYS A 95 -1.11 2.15 3.72
CA CYS A 95 -1.10 1.22 4.86
C CYS A 95 -0.08 0.09 4.67
N GLU A 96 0.08 -0.46 3.47
CA GLU A 96 1.09 -1.48 3.18
C GLU A 96 2.52 -0.96 3.39
N VAL A 97 2.82 0.26 2.94
CA VAL A 97 4.13 0.89 3.17
C VAL A 97 4.38 1.11 4.66
N LEU A 98 3.36 1.51 5.42
CA LEU A 98 3.48 1.68 6.88
C LEU A 98 3.67 0.35 7.61
N ASP A 99 3.00 -0.72 7.16
CA ASP A 99 3.16 -2.06 7.70
C ASP A 99 4.57 -2.62 7.44
N GLU A 100 5.19 -2.30 6.31
CA GLU A 100 6.59 -2.67 6.04
C GLU A 100 7.56 -2.09 7.09
N ILE A 101 7.28 -0.91 7.62
CA ILE A 101 8.14 -0.27 8.63
C ILE A 101 8.04 -1.01 9.97
N SER A 102 6.88 -1.56 10.29
CA SER A 102 6.70 -2.43 11.46
C SER A 102 7.50 -3.73 11.37
N LEU A 103 7.96 -4.13 10.16
CA LEU A 103 8.82 -5.30 9.97
C LEU A 103 10.31 -4.98 10.17
N ILE A 104 10.71 -3.71 10.28
CA ILE A 104 12.10 -3.34 10.52
C ILE A 104 12.49 -3.75 11.94
N VAL A 105 13.63 -4.41 12.09
CA VAL A 105 14.21 -4.83 13.37
C VAL A 105 15.67 -4.39 13.47
N HIS A 106 16.13 -4.16 14.70
CA HIS A 106 17.54 -3.87 14.98
C HIS A 106 18.29 -5.17 15.27
N CYS A 107 19.45 -5.38 14.64
CA CYS A 107 20.18 -6.65 14.69
C CYS A 107 20.85 -6.92 16.04
N GLU A 108 21.23 -5.88 16.77
CA GLU A 108 22.04 -6.02 18.00
C GLU A 108 21.24 -5.76 19.28
N GLU A 109 20.08 -5.10 19.16
CA GLU A 109 19.30 -4.63 20.30
C GLU A 109 17.84 -4.99 20.07
N GLU A 110 17.30 -5.92 20.86
CA GLU A 110 15.89 -6.32 20.75
C GLU A 110 14.93 -5.17 21.08
N ILE A 111 15.37 -4.24 21.93
CA ILE A 111 14.59 -3.07 22.37
C ILE A 111 15.37 -1.80 22.00
N PHE A 112 15.26 -1.40 20.74
CA PHE A 112 15.83 -0.14 20.26
C PHE A 112 14.77 0.95 20.26
N LEU A 113 14.76 1.79 21.31
CA LEU A 113 13.74 2.84 21.53
C LEU A 113 13.50 3.77 20.31
N PRO A 114 14.52 4.26 19.59
CA PRO A 114 14.30 5.15 18.45
C PRO A 114 13.53 4.48 17.30
N LEU A 115 13.67 3.16 17.13
CA LEU A 115 12.89 2.41 16.14
C LEU A 115 11.45 2.18 16.64
N GLN A 116 11.24 1.93 17.93
CA GLN A 116 9.89 1.80 18.50
C GLN A 116 9.10 3.11 18.38
N GLU A 117 9.73 4.26 18.61
CA GLU A 117 9.12 5.57 18.40
C GLU A 117 8.70 5.75 16.93
N CYS A 118 9.60 5.40 15.99
CA CYS A 118 9.30 5.44 14.56
C CYS A 118 8.13 4.52 14.16
N GLN A 119 8.11 3.28 14.67
CA GLN A 119 7.04 2.32 14.46
C GLN A 119 5.72 2.78 15.07
N THR A 120 5.76 3.46 16.22
CA THR A 120 4.57 4.04 16.86
C THR A 120 3.99 5.16 15.99
N VAL A 121 4.84 6.03 15.42
CA VAL A 121 4.40 7.06 14.47
C VAL A 121 3.76 6.42 13.23
N ALA A 122 4.35 5.36 12.67
CA ALA A 122 3.76 4.63 11.55
C ALA A 122 2.40 4.01 11.90
N ALA A 123 2.25 3.46 13.11
CA ALA A 123 1.00 2.89 13.60
C ALA A 123 -0.10 3.95 13.80
N LEU A 124 0.24 5.10 14.39
CA LEU A 124 -0.69 6.23 14.56
C LEU A 124 -1.15 6.79 13.21
N LEU A 125 -0.25 6.89 12.24
CA LEU A 125 -0.58 7.33 10.89
C LEU A 125 -1.47 6.32 10.15
N LYS A 126 -1.33 5.02 10.43
CA LYS A 126 -2.22 3.98 9.91
C LYS A 126 -3.61 4.05 10.56
N GLU A 127 -3.69 4.27 11.87
CA GLU A 127 -4.96 4.43 12.58
C GLU A 127 -5.73 5.66 12.07
N SER A 128 -5.04 6.79 11.85
CA SER A 128 -5.69 7.98 11.29
C SER A 128 -6.23 7.78 9.88
N VAL A 129 -5.62 6.90 9.07
CA VAL A 129 -6.15 6.49 7.75
C VAL A 129 -7.40 5.63 7.88
N GLN A 130 -7.44 4.75 8.87
CA GLN A 130 -8.58 3.84 9.06
C GLN A 130 -9.79 4.57 9.65
N ASP A 131 -9.56 5.57 10.50
CA ASP A 131 -10.62 6.36 11.12
C ASP A 131 -11.17 7.48 10.22
N SER A 132 -10.42 7.90 9.19
CA SER A 132 -10.78 9.05 8.33
C SER A 132 -11.05 8.59 6.90
N SER A 133 -12.24 8.90 6.36
CA SER A 133 -12.50 8.69 4.91
C SER A 133 -11.78 9.72 4.02
N GLU A 134 -11.21 10.76 4.62
CA GLU A 134 -10.45 11.81 3.92
C GLU A 134 -8.95 11.53 3.96
N THR A 135 -8.29 11.75 2.82
CA THR A 135 -6.85 11.56 2.66
C THR A 135 -6.09 12.59 3.49
N HIS A 136 -5.54 12.18 4.63
CA HIS A 136 -4.68 13.05 5.45
C HIS A 136 -3.47 13.53 4.63
N PRO A 137 -3.04 14.81 4.72
CA PRO A 137 -1.95 15.34 3.91
C PRO A 137 -0.61 14.59 4.09
N GLU A 138 -0.38 14.01 5.27
CA GLU A 138 0.80 13.16 5.51
C GLU A 138 0.74 11.83 4.75
N ILE A 139 -0.44 11.34 4.40
CA ILE A 139 -0.58 10.13 3.58
C ILE A 139 -0.19 10.42 2.15
N GLN A 140 -0.52 11.61 1.65
CA GLN A 140 -0.04 12.04 0.34
C GLN A 140 1.50 12.12 0.30
N THR A 141 2.15 12.56 1.37
CA THR A 141 3.62 12.60 1.41
C THR A 141 4.24 11.20 1.54
N VAL A 142 3.56 10.24 2.19
CA VAL A 142 3.95 8.82 2.19
C VAL A 142 3.82 8.22 0.78
N LEU A 143 2.73 8.50 0.10
CA LEU A 143 2.48 8.00 -1.27
C LEU A 143 3.46 8.60 -2.30
N ASP A 144 3.79 9.87 -2.14
CA ASP A 144 4.81 10.56 -2.94
C ASP A 144 6.24 10.07 -2.64
N GLY A 145 6.43 9.21 -1.63
CA GLY A 145 7.74 8.74 -1.18
C GLY A 145 8.60 9.82 -0.51
N LYS A 146 8.01 10.95 -0.14
CA LYS A 146 8.70 12.11 0.48
C LYS A 146 8.67 12.05 2.01
N HIS A 147 7.84 11.19 2.59
CA HIS A 147 7.75 11.07 4.03
C HIS A 147 9.06 10.48 4.61
N PRO A 148 9.55 10.95 5.77
CA PRO A 148 10.74 10.40 6.43
C PRO A 148 10.68 8.88 6.70
N LEU A 149 9.46 8.35 6.82
CA LEU A 149 9.17 6.91 6.93
C LEU A 149 9.53 6.13 5.64
N CYS A 150 9.26 6.71 4.47
CA CYS A 150 9.65 6.13 3.19
C CYS A 150 11.17 6.18 2.99
N ALA A 151 11.81 7.28 3.44
CA ALA A 151 13.26 7.39 3.46
C ALA A 151 13.90 6.28 4.31
N LEU A 152 13.35 6.00 5.51
CA LEU A 152 13.80 4.86 6.33
C LEU A 152 13.69 3.53 5.58
N LEU A 153 12.53 3.26 4.99
CA LEU A 153 12.28 2.01 4.28
C LEU A 153 13.23 1.84 3.08
N ALA A 154 13.46 2.90 2.30
CA ALA A 154 14.38 2.89 1.17
C ALA A 154 15.83 2.59 1.61
N LEU A 155 16.29 3.25 2.68
CA LEU A 155 17.64 3.04 3.22
C LEU A 155 17.86 1.63 3.80
N VAL A 156 16.81 0.97 4.28
CA VAL A 156 16.90 -0.39 4.85
C VAL A 156 16.71 -1.48 3.79
N LYS A 157 15.83 -1.26 2.81
CA LYS A 157 15.43 -2.28 1.83
C LYS A 157 16.31 -2.30 0.57
N THR A 158 16.72 -1.13 0.10
CA THR A 158 17.50 -0.97 -1.14
C THR A 158 18.66 0.01 -0.94
N PRO A 159 19.56 -0.20 0.05
CA PRO A 159 20.70 0.68 0.27
C PRO A 159 21.64 0.76 -0.94
N ASP A 160 21.80 -0.35 -1.68
CA ASP A 160 22.75 -0.46 -2.79
C ASP A 160 22.27 0.18 -4.11
N ASP A 161 20.96 0.41 -4.24
CA ASP A 161 20.35 1.04 -5.43
C ASP A 161 20.27 2.57 -5.31
N LEU A 162 20.65 3.14 -4.17
CA LEU A 162 20.59 4.57 -3.90
C LEU A 162 21.91 5.24 -4.26
N ASP A 163 21.85 6.33 -5.03
CA ASP A 163 23.00 7.21 -5.23
C ASP A 163 23.33 7.98 -3.94
N ASP A 164 24.59 8.38 -3.77
CA ASP A 164 25.12 9.03 -2.57
C ASP A 164 24.35 10.31 -2.21
N GLU A 165 23.90 11.07 -3.23
CA GLU A 165 23.11 12.29 -3.04
C GLU A 165 21.72 12.00 -2.45
N ILE A 166 21.03 10.98 -3.00
CA ILE A 166 19.71 10.55 -2.52
C ILE A 166 19.84 9.92 -1.13
N TRP A 167 20.87 9.11 -0.91
CA TRP A 167 21.17 8.51 0.38
C TRP A 167 21.39 9.59 1.45
N SER A 168 22.19 10.61 1.13
CA SER A 168 22.44 11.73 2.04
C SER A 168 21.16 12.50 2.36
N GLN A 169 20.33 12.79 1.36
CA GLN A 169 19.06 13.48 1.54
C GLN A 169 18.10 12.70 2.44
N TYR A 170 17.98 11.39 2.23
CA TYR A 170 17.14 10.51 3.05
C TYR A 170 17.67 10.39 4.48
N ASN A 171 18.98 10.25 4.64
CA ASN A 171 19.61 10.16 5.96
C ASN A 171 19.50 11.47 6.75
N GLU A 172 19.58 12.64 6.09
CA GLU A 172 19.35 13.94 6.70
C GLU A 172 17.87 14.12 7.11
N SER A 173 16.93 13.79 6.22
CA SER A 173 15.50 13.83 6.51
C SER A 173 15.14 12.95 7.72
N LEU A 174 15.70 11.74 7.77
CA LEU A 174 15.54 10.82 8.89
C LEU A 174 16.13 11.38 10.19
N THR A 175 17.31 11.99 10.11
CA THR A 175 17.97 12.61 11.27
C THR A 175 17.14 13.76 11.85
N ILE A 176 16.52 14.58 10.99
CA ILE A 176 15.67 15.69 11.40
C ILE A 176 14.37 15.17 12.04
N ALA A 177 13.75 14.14 11.48
CA ALA A 177 12.46 13.64 11.92
C ALA A 177 12.51 12.72 13.15
N PHE A 178 13.46 11.79 13.19
CA PHE A 178 13.54 10.73 14.21
C PHE A 178 14.85 10.74 15.01
N GLY A 179 15.75 11.70 14.72
CA GLY A 179 16.98 11.90 15.45
C GLY A 179 18.18 11.09 14.93
N ARG A 180 19.36 11.46 15.43
CA ARG A 180 20.65 10.94 14.96
C ARG A 180 20.89 9.47 15.31
N GLN A 181 20.29 8.96 16.37
CA GLN A 181 20.48 7.56 16.79
C GLN A 181 19.94 6.59 15.75
N LEU A 182 18.75 6.84 15.21
CA LEU A 182 18.14 6.02 14.17
C LEU A 182 18.94 6.10 12.85
N ALA A 183 19.30 7.32 12.43
CA ALA A 183 20.12 7.53 11.24
C ALA A 183 21.49 6.83 11.31
N THR A 184 22.13 6.85 12.47
CA THR A 184 23.41 6.16 12.67
C THR A 184 23.25 4.64 12.60
N ALA A 185 22.14 4.09 13.11
CA ALA A 185 21.86 2.66 13.03
C ALA A 185 21.66 2.20 11.58
N VAL A 186 20.91 2.99 10.79
CA VAL A 186 20.73 2.77 9.35
C VAL A 186 22.08 2.82 8.61
N ALA A 187 22.87 3.88 8.82
CA ALA A 187 24.16 4.05 8.14
C ALA A 187 25.19 2.97 8.47
N ARG A 188 25.02 2.29 9.60
CA ARG A 188 25.86 1.15 10.01
C ARG A 188 25.30 -0.20 9.57
N GLY A 189 24.16 -0.23 8.87
CA GLY A 189 23.51 -1.47 8.44
C GLY A 189 22.95 -2.30 9.60
N LYS A 190 22.63 -1.67 10.74
CA LYS A 190 22.11 -2.36 11.94
C LYS A 190 20.61 -2.61 11.90
N LEU A 191 19.90 -2.02 10.94
CA LEU A 191 18.48 -2.26 10.72
C LEU A 191 18.28 -3.20 9.55
N LYS A 192 17.40 -4.19 9.71
CA LYS A 192 17.04 -5.15 8.66
C LYS A 192 15.54 -5.39 8.65
N MET A 193 15.03 -5.83 7.51
CA MET A 193 13.66 -6.35 7.43
C MET A 193 13.61 -7.71 8.12
N ARG A 194 12.64 -7.91 9.01
CA ARG A 194 12.28 -9.22 9.54
C ARG A 194 11.63 -10.04 8.43
N LEU A 195 12.46 -10.70 7.63
CA LEU A 195 11.99 -11.70 6.69
C LEU A 195 11.41 -12.86 7.51
N ALA A 196 10.22 -13.34 7.13
CA ALA A 196 9.59 -14.52 7.72
C ALA A 196 10.32 -15.83 7.38
N ASP A 197 11.55 -15.76 6.88
CA ASP A 197 12.36 -16.88 6.45
C ASP A 197 13.77 -16.74 7.06
N ASP A 198 13.83 -16.83 8.38
CA ASP A 198 15.09 -17.06 9.10
C ASP A 198 15.25 -18.57 9.30
N SER A 199 15.41 -19.28 8.18
CA SER A 199 15.96 -20.63 8.16
C SER A 199 17.44 -20.54 7.80
N GLN A 200 18.23 -20.19 8.82
CA GLN A 200 19.63 -20.59 9.02
C GLN A 200 20.61 -20.43 7.86
N GLU A 201 21.46 -19.39 7.94
CA GLU A 201 22.89 -19.52 7.62
C GLU A 201 23.71 -18.90 8.77
N GLU A 202 23.63 -19.53 9.94
CA GLU A 202 24.83 -19.63 10.78
C GLU A 202 25.56 -20.91 10.36
N GLU A 203 26.85 -20.75 10.02
CA GLU A 203 27.97 -21.62 10.38
C GLU A 203 29.01 -21.81 9.25
N THR A 204 30.28 -21.70 9.67
CA THR A 204 31.54 -22.06 8.99
C THR A 204 32.09 -20.96 8.05
N THR A 205 33.29 -20.37 8.19
CA THR A 205 34.53 -20.76 8.87
C THR A 205 35.40 -19.52 9.07
N SER A 206 35.77 -19.20 10.31
CA SER A 206 36.93 -18.37 10.63
C SER A 206 37.67 -18.98 11.81
N LYS A 207 38.48 -20.02 11.53
CA LYS A 207 39.63 -20.42 12.37
C LYS A 207 40.67 -21.09 11.48
N GLU A 208 41.49 -20.31 10.79
CA GLU A 208 42.80 -20.78 10.35
C GLU A 208 43.85 -19.70 10.60
N THR A 209 44.15 -19.47 11.89
CA THR A 209 45.42 -18.89 12.30
C THR A 209 45.83 -19.57 13.60
N THR A 210 47.09 -20.01 13.63
CA THR A 210 47.91 -20.38 14.79
C THR A 210 48.09 -21.87 15.09
N GLU A 211 48.95 -22.54 14.33
CA GLU A 211 49.98 -23.51 14.79
C GLU A 211 50.76 -23.94 13.52
N SER A 212 52.08 -23.99 13.42
CA SER A 212 53.09 -24.23 14.44
C SER A 212 54.44 -23.71 13.95
N ARG A 213 55.05 -22.84 14.75
CA ARG A 213 56.46 -22.44 14.65
C ARG A 213 57.24 -23.38 15.57
N LEU A 214 57.95 -24.35 14.99
CA LEU A 214 58.89 -25.20 15.73
C LEU A 214 60.25 -25.22 15.03
N GLN A 215 61.14 -24.36 15.51
CA GLN A 215 62.59 -24.49 15.69
C GLN A 215 63.11 -23.15 16.26
N PRO A 216 64.24 -23.06 17.01
CA PRO A 216 65.40 -23.98 17.02
C PRO A 216 66.09 -24.20 18.41
N GLN A 217 67.22 -24.93 18.36
CA GLN A 217 68.35 -25.05 19.34
C GLN A 217 68.12 -26.00 20.53
N GLY A 218 69.02 -26.89 20.96
CA GLY A 218 70.47 -27.04 20.82
C GLY A 218 71.05 -27.46 22.20
N THR A 219 72.10 -28.29 22.25
CA THR A 219 72.86 -28.81 23.43
C THR A 219 72.14 -29.88 24.28
N LYS A 220 72.74 -31.04 24.63
CA LYS A 220 74.12 -31.47 24.87
C LYS A 220 74.40 -32.85 24.27
#